data_AF-A0A0C9QP59-F1
#
_entry.id   AF-A0A0C9QP59-F1
#
_cell.length_a   1.000
_cell.length_b   1.000
_cell.length_c   1.000
_cell.angle_alpha   90.00
_cell.angle_beta   90.00
_cell.angle_gamma   90.00
#
_symmetry.space_group_name_H-M   'P 1'
#
loop_
_entity.id
_entity.type
_entity.pdbx_description
1 polymer ?
#
loop_
_entity_poly.entity_id
_entity_poly.type
_entity_poly.pdbx_seq_one_letter_code
_entity_poly.pdbx_strand_id
1 'polypeptide(L)'
;MATATWSATVKGVPSLQLSSQTKYNSRAAFSQSNSKVGVFYKQESFCSGSSIRVCEAKKLARVKRERNMSIRVNAAQVAEEARPSSAQKKMEVVDVDLGDRSYPIYIGSALLDRPELLQRHVKGQRVLIVTNTTVRPLYLEKVVAALTHGGSKISVESVILPDGEKYKEMGTLMKVFDKAIETRMDRRCTFIALGGGVIGDMCGFAAASFLRGVNFIQIPTTLMSQVDSSVGGKTGINHPLGKNLIGAFFQPQCVLVDTDTLSTLPERELASGIAEVVKYGLIRDAKFFEWQEKNMSALLARDPNALAYAIKRSCENKAEVVALDEKESGLRATLNLGHTFGHAIENGIGYGGWLHGEAVAAGTVMAADMSYRLGWIDDELPNRILKLLKQAKLPTAPPEEMTIEKFKNIMAVDKKVADGLLRLILLKGPLGSCVFTGDYDRKALDDTLHAFCSS
;
A
#
# COMPACT_ATOMS: atom_id res chain seq x y z
N MET A 1 -44.55 -27.71 30.86
CA MET A 1 -44.94 -27.19 32.18
C MET A 1 -44.09 -25.96 32.50
N ALA A 2 -44.77 -24.83 32.73
CA ALA A 2 -44.35 -23.56 33.32
C ALA A 2 -43.09 -22.83 32.76
N THR A 3 -43.35 -21.89 31.86
CA THR A 3 -42.58 -20.69 31.56
C THR A 3 -42.81 -19.61 32.63
N ALA A 4 -41.75 -18.91 33.06
CA ALA A 4 -41.85 -17.73 33.91
C ALA A 4 -41.36 -16.49 33.14
N THR A 5 -42.27 -15.55 32.92
CA THR A 5 -42.03 -14.19 32.43
C THR A 5 -42.15 -13.21 33.59
N TRP A 6 -41.20 -12.29 33.71
CA TRP A 6 -41.30 -11.13 34.60
C TRP A 6 -41.16 -9.85 33.79
N SER A 7 -42.22 -9.04 33.77
CA SER A 7 -42.22 -7.66 33.29
C SER A 7 -41.96 -6.72 34.46
N ALA A 8 -41.07 -5.73 34.28
CA ALA A 8 -40.97 -4.60 35.19
C ALA A 8 -40.99 -3.29 34.40
N THR A 9 -42.07 -2.53 34.61
CA THR A 9 -42.31 -1.18 34.12
C THR A 9 -41.59 -0.18 35.03
N VAL A 10 -40.86 0.79 34.47
CA VAL A 10 -40.37 1.96 35.22
C VAL A 10 -40.89 3.25 34.57
N LYS A 11 -41.55 4.06 35.39
CA LYS A 11 -42.11 5.39 35.10
C LYS A 11 -40.98 6.43 34.95
N GLY A 12 -41.15 7.39 34.03
CA GLY A 12 -40.17 8.43 33.70
C GLY A 12 -40.28 9.73 34.49
N VAL A 13 -39.34 10.65 34.20
CA VAL A 13 -39.35 12.14 34.33
C VAL A 13 -38.14 12.67 33.49
N PRO A 14 -38.01 13.96 33.13
CA PRO A 14 -38.69 14.72 32.08
C PRO A 14 -37.76 15.24 30.96
N SER A 15 -38.41 15.69 29.87
CA SER A 15 -37.85 16.42 28.73
C SER A 15 -37.28 17.81 29.11
N LEU A 16 -36.03 18.08 28.74
CA LEU A 16 -35.43 19.42 28.74
C LEU A 16 -35.57 20.04 27.34
N GLN A 17 -36.47 21.01 27.21
CA GLN A 17 -36.44 22.00 26.13
C GLN A 17 -35.35 23.04 26.44
N LEU A 18 -34.44 23.24 25.49
CA LEU A 18 -33.55 24.40 25.46
C LEU A 18 -33.80 25.16 24.16
N SER A 19 -34.53 26.26 24.27
CA SER A 19 -34.52 27.35 23.33
C SER A 19 -33.49 28.38 23.78
N SER A 20 -32.59 28.79 22.88
CA SER A 20 -32.16 30.20 22.78
C SER A 20 -31.19 30.35 21.60
N GLN A 21 -31.60 31.24 20.71
CA GLN A 21 -30.82 31.81 19.64
C GLN A 21 -29.56 32.47 20.22
N THR A 22 -28.41 32.21 19.61
CA THR A 22 -27.25 33.08 19.75
C THR A 22 -26.76 33.45 18.36
N LYS A 23 -27.11 34.67 17.92
CA LYS A 23 -26.50 35.34 16.77
C LYS A 23 -25.10 35.80 17.20
N TYR A 24 -24.05 35.28 16.57
CA TYR A 24 -22.73 35.89 16.64
C TYR A 24 -22.44 36.60 15.32
N ASN A 25 -22.58 37.92 15.36
CA ASN A 25 -21.98 38.85 14.41
C ASN A 25 -20.55 39.11 14.88
N SER A 26 -19.54 38.79 14.05
CA SER A 26 -18.23 39.45 14.15
C SER A 26 -17.71 39.76 12.76
N ARG A 27 -17.85 41.03 12.38
CA ARG A 27 -17.05 41.70 11.35
C ARG A 27 -15.84 42.32 12.06
N ALA A 28 -14.64 41.92 11.67
CA ALA A 28 -13.41 42.71 11.77
C ALA A 28 -12.44 42.10 10.74
N ALA A 29 -12.28 42.70 9.56
CA ALA A 29 -11.25 43.70 9.30
C ALA A 29 -9.84 43.14 9.56
N PHE A 30 -9.24 42.55 8.52
CA PHE A 30 -7.79 42.40 8.44
C PHE A 30 -7.26 43.09 7.20
N SER A 31 -6.27 43.93 7.47
CA SER A 31 -5.57 44.86 6.61
C SER A 31 -4.80 44.17 5.48
N GLN A 32 -4.83 44.83 4.33
CA GLN A 32 -3.88 44.65 3.24
C GLN A 32 -2.45 44.75 3.76
N SER A 33 -1.62 43.75 3.43
CA SER A 33 -0.18 43.94 3.33
C SER A 33 0.27 43.38 1.98
N ASN A 34 0.70 44.31 1.12
CA ASN A 34 1.38 44.05 -0.13
C ASN A 34 2.82 43.62 0.21
N SER A 35 3.24 42.45 -0.26
CA SER A 35 4.65 42.14 -0.43
C SER A 35 4.87 41.54 -1.82
N LYS A 36 5.30 42.40 -2.74
CA LYS A 36 5.95 42.04 -4.00
C LYS A 36 7.27 41.36 -3.68
N VAL A 37 7.52 40.17 -4.22
CA VAL A 37 8.88 39.66 -4.43
C VAL A 37 8.97 39.10 -5.84
N GLY A 38 9.93 39.64 -6.59
CA GLY A 38 10.07 39.55 -8.03
C GLY A 38 10.55 38.19 -8.54
N VAL A 39 10.12 37.93 -9.77
CA VAL A 39 10.57 36.83 -10.64
C VAL A 39 11.87 37.26 -11.31
N PHE A 40 12.95 36.50 -11.11
CA PHE A 40 14.18 36.61 -11.90
C PHE A 40 14.12 35.62 -13.07
N TYR A 41 14.03 36.13 -14.30
CA TYR A 41 14.36 35.40 -15.52
C TYR A 41 15.85 35.59 -15.82
N LYS A 42 16.58 34.48 -15.99
CA LYS A 42 17.93 34.48 -16.55
C LYS A 42 17.88 33.82 -17.93
N GLN A 43 17.96 34.64 -18.98
CA GLN A 43 18.22 34.19 -20.35
C GLN A 43 19.72 33.97 -20.50
N GLU A 44 20.13 32.78 -20.96
CA GLU A 44 21.48 32.54 -21.46
C GLU A 44 21.47 32.49 -23.00
N SER A 45 22.39 33.26 -23.56
CA SER A 45 22.58 33.50 -24.98
C SER A 45 23.49 32.43 -25.56
N PHE A 46 23.10 31.83 -26.68
CA PHE A 46 23.92 30.91 -27.47
C PHE A 46 24.57 31.67 -28.63
N CYS A 47 25.89 31.60 -28.74
CA CYS A 47 26.66 32.01 -29.92
C CYS A 47 27.87 31.08 -30.07
N SER A 48 27.93 30.33 -31.18
CA SER A 48 29.09 30.24 -32.08
C SER A 48 28.89 29.12 -33.10
N GLY A 49 28.92 29.46 -34.38
CA GLY A 49 29.18 28.49 -35.45
C GLY A 49 30.68 28.26 -35.65
N SER A 50 31.04 27.16 -36.31
CA SER A 50 31.85 27.12 -37.56
C SER A 50 32.54 25.76 -37.78
N SER A 51 32.23 25.18 -38.95
CA SER A 51 33.10 24.47 -39.90
C SER A 51 33.90 23.21 -39.53
N ILE A 52 33.42 22.12 -40.13
CA ILE A 52 34.06 20.96 -40.78
C ILE A 52 35.54 21.13 -41.20
N ARG A 53 36.37 20.09 -40.91
CA ARG A 53 37.43 19.58 -41.80
C ARG A 53 37.62 18.06 -41.64
N VAL A 54 37.74 17.40 -42.79
CA VAL A 54 38.05 15.97 -43.01
C VAL A 54 39.57 15.80 -43.16
N CYS A 55 40.16 14.70 -42.67
CA CYS A 55 41.41 14.16 -43.22
C CYS A 55 41.52 12.63 -43.02
N GLU A 56 42.05 12.00 -44.06
CA GLU A 56 42.16 10.56 -44.39
C GLU A 56 43.11 9.70 -43.54
N ALA A 57 42.88 8.39 -43.64
CA ALA A 57 43.68 7.28 -43.13
C ALA A 57 44.91 6.95 -44.00
N LYS A 58 45.96 6.37 -43.40
CA LYS A 58 46.94 5.47 -44.08
C LYS A 58 47.49 4.38 -43.15
N LYS A 59 47.69 3.19 -43.74
CA LYS A 59 48.16 1.90 -43.21
C LYS A 59 49.70 1.74 -43.22
N LEU A 60 50.15 0.63 -42.59
CA LEU A 60 51.41 -0.18 -42.75
C LEU A 60 52.48 0.06 -41.67
N ALA A 61 53.37 -0.86 -41.27
CA ALA A 61 53.41 -2.32 -41.09
C ALA A 61 54.82 -2.66 -40.51
N ARG A 62 54.92 -3.72 -39.67
CA ARG A 62 55.97 -4.78 -39.67
C ARG A 62 57.32 -4.60 -38.88
N VAL A 63 57.67 -5.66 -38.12
CA VAL A 63 58.97 -6.41 -38.03
C VAL A 63 59.70 -6.53 -36.66
N LYS A 64 59.82 -7.80 -36.18
CA LYS A 64 60.87 -8.52 -35.38
C LYS A 64 61.23 -8.01 -33.96
N ARG A 65 61.62 -8.82 -32.97
CA ARG A 65 62.46 -10.04 -32.97
C ARG A 65 62.35 -10.76 -31.60
N GLU A 66 62.46 -12.08 -31.61
CA GLU A 66 62.49 -12.98 -30.44
C GLU A 66 63.76 -12.83 -29.58
N ARG A 67 63.63 -13.05 -28.27
CA ARG A 67 64.66 -13.66 -27.41
C ARG A 67 63.99 -14.57 -26.37
N ASN A 68 64.27 -15.86 -26.46
CA ASN A 68 64.02 -16.86 -25.42
C ASN A 68 64.95 -16.63 -24.23
N MET A 69 64.40 -16.67 -23.01
CA MET A 69 65.13 -17.18 -21.85
C MET A 69 64.18 -17.97 -20.96
N SER A 70 64.62 -19.19 -20.67
CA SER A 70 64.05 -20.23 -19.82
C SER A 70 63.58 -19.75 -18.45
N ILE A 71 62.48 -20.32 -17.95
CA ILE A 71 62.36 -20.76 -16.55
C ILE A 71 61.40 -21.96 -16.50
N ARG A 72 61.80 -22.95 -15.71
CA ARG A 72 61.13 -24.21 -15.45
C ARG A 72 59.80 -24.02 -14.72
N VAL A 73 58.88 -24.91 -15.06
CA VAL A 73 57.51 -25.08 -14.56
C VAL A 73 57.51 -25.32 -13.04
N ASN A 74 56.53 -24.73 -12.33
CA ASN A 74 55.90 -25.46 -11.24
C ASN A 74 54.38 -25.31 -11.32
N ALA A 75 53.72 -26.45 -11.13
CA ALA A 75 52.32 -26.70 -11.41
C ALA A 75 51.41 -26.15 -10.32
N ALA A 76 50.34 -25.46 -10.74
CA ALA A 76 48.99 -25.50 -10.16
C ALA A 76 48.16 -24.37 -10.79
N GLN A 77 47.63 -24.60 -11.99
CA GLN A 77 46.46 -23.86 -12.48
C GLN A 77 45.30 -24.86 -12.53
N VAL A 78 44.55 -24.90 -11.44
CA VAL A 78 43.15 -25.33 -11.48
C VAL A 78 42.33 -24.04 -11.55
N ALA A 79 41.43 -24.02 -12.52
CA ALA A 79 40.58 -22.92 -12.94
C ALA A 79 40.04 -22.08 -11.78
N GLU A 80 40.38 -20.80 -11.79
CA GLU A 80 39.62 -19.78 -11.06
C GLU A 80 38.40 -19.45 -11.94
N GLU A 81 37.30 -20.17 -11.71
CA GLU A 81 35.98 -19.76 -12.18
C GLU A 81 35.74 -18.33 -11.72
N ALA A 82 35.49 -17.45 -12.71
CA ALA A 82 35.16 -16.07 -12.48
C ALA A 82 33.99 -15.95 -11.50
N ARG A 83 34.30 -15.56 -10.26
CA ARG A 83 33.27 -15.17 -9.28
C ARG A 83 32.48 -13.99 -9.86
N PRO A 84 31.15 -14.07 -9.95
CA PRO A 84 30.37 -12.91 -10.33
C PRO A 84 30.57 -11.82 -9.28
N SER A 85 30.96 -10.64 -9.75
CA SER A 85 31.10 -9.40 -8.98
C SER A 85 29.87 -9.20 -8.07
N SER A 86 30.12 -9.02 -6.78
CA SER A 86 29.09 -8.74 -5.77
C SER A 86 28.48 -7.37 -6.02
N ALA A 87 27.41 -7.30 -6.81
CA ALA A 87 26.49 -6.19 -6.75
C ALA A 87 25.94 -6.14 -5.30
N GLN A 88 26.41 -5.21 -4.50
CA GLN A 88 25.81 -4.93 -3.19
C GLN A 88 24.31 -4.68 -3.43
N LYS A 89 23.45 -5.57 -2.94
CA LYS A 89 22.00 -5.41 -2.99
C LYS A 89 21.67 -4.10 -2.26
N LYS A 90 21.36 -3.05 -3.02
CA LYS A 90 21.14 -1.70 -2.50
C LYS A 90 19.82 -1.67 -1.74
N MET A 91 19.87 -1.33 -0.46
CA MET A 91 18.69 -1.04 0.35
C MET A 91 18.27 0.41 0.12
N GLU A 92 16.99 0.61 -0.16
CA GLU A 92 16.35 1.92 -0.28
C GLU A 92 15.58 2.25 1.01
N VAL A 93 15.43 3.55 1.29
CA VAL A 93 14.66 4.05 2.44
C VAL A 93 13.68 5.10 1.97
N VAL A 94 12.42 4.98 2.40
CA VAL A 94 11.39 6.01 2.24
C VAL A 94 10.95 6.45 3.62
N ASP A 95 11.05 7.74 3.92
CA ASP A 95 10.59 8.29 5.20
C ASP A 95 9.12 8.74 5.08
N VAL A 96 8.30 8.37 6.07
CA VAL A 96 6.94 8.87 6.22
C VAL A 96 6.98 10.00 7.24
N ASP A 97 6.88 11.25 6.77
CA ASP A 97 6.94 12.43 7.63
C ASP A 97 5.60 12.69 8.33
N LEU A 98 5.60 12.53 9.65
CA LEU A 98 4.47 12.81 10.55
C LEU A 98 4.95 13.52 11.83
N GLY A 99 6.02 14.32 11.73
CA GLY A 99 6.67 14.96 12.88
C GLY A 99 7.26 13.93 13.84
N ASP A 100 6.91 14.01 15.13
CA ASP A 100 7.41 13.10 16.17
C ASP A 100 7.05 11.62 15.95
N ARG A 101 6.10 11.34 15.05
CA ARG A 101 5.63 9.99 14.71
C ARG A 101 6.19 9.49 13.37
N SER A 102 7.19 10.17 12.82
CA SER A 102 7.82 9.77 11.56
C SER A 102 8.50 8.41 11.68
N TYR A 103 8.46 7.63 10.61
CA TYR A 103 9.08 6.30 10.58
C TYR A 103 9.66 5.97 9.20
N PRO A 104 10.72 5.13 9.16
CA PRO A 104 11.31 4.68 7.91
C PRO A 104 10.60 3.44 7.36
N ILE A 105 10.58 3.34 6.04
CA ILE A 105 10.26 2.15 5.27
C ILE A 105 11.56 1.67 4.64
N TYR A 106 12.09 0.54 5.11
CA TYR A 106 13.26 -0.11 4.52
C TYR A 106 12.84 -1.04 3.40
N ILE A 107 13.43 -0.93 2.22
CA ILE A 107 13.07 -1.72 1.04
C ILE A 107 14.32 -2.33 0.43
N GLY A 108 14.32 -3.64 0.25
CA GLY A 108 15.43 -4.33 -0.38
C GLY A 108 15.32 -5.83 -0.24
N SER A 109 16.33 -6.53 -0.77
CA SER A 109 16.44 -7.98 -0.69
C SER A 109 17.27 -8.41 0.51
N ALA A 110 16.92 -9.54 1.12
CA ALA A 110 17.59 -10.13 2.29
C ALA A 110 17.65 -9.19 3.51
N LEU A 111 16.64 -8.33 3.69
CA LEU A 111 16.57 -7.43 4.86
C LEU A 111 16.25 -8.18 6.16
N LEU A 112 15.60 -9.35 6.10
CA LEU A 112 15.41 -10.19 7.28
C LEU A 112 16.72 -10.78 7.82
N ASP A 113 17.78 -10.80 7.01
CA ASP A 113 19.14 -11.21 7.42
C ASP A 113 19.95 -10.05 8.03
N ARG A 114 19.31 -8.91 8.29
CA ARG A 114 19.91 -7.69 8.84
C ARG A 114 19.31 -7.33 10.21
N PRO A 115 19.72 -8.02 11.29
CA PRO A 115 19.22 -7.83 12.65
C PRO A 115 19.11 -6.36 13.09
N GLU A 116 20.09 -5.54 12.70
CA GLU A 116 20.20 -4.14 13.10
C GLU A 116 19.02 -3.29 12.63
N LEU A 117 18.33 -3.69 11.55
CA LEU A 117 17.17 -2.98 11.03
C LEU A 117 15.93 -3.17 11.92
N LEU A 118 15.75 -4.35 12.50
CA LEU A 118 14.64 -4.62 13.44
C LEU A 118 14.99 -4.15 14.86
N GLN A 119 16.16 -4.56 15.36
CA GLN A 119 16.54 -4.37 16.76
C GLN A 119 16.57 -2.89 17.17
N ARG A 120 16.96 -1.98 16.27
CA ARG A 120 16.99 -0.53 16.55
C ARG A 120 15.61 0.09 16.81
N HIS A 121 14.54 -0.55 16.33
CA HIS A 121 13.16 -0.07 16.44
C HIS A 121 12.36 -0.78 17.54
N VAL A 122 12.89 -1.88 18.07
CA VAL A 122 12.33 -2.52 19.28
C VAL A 122 12.64 -1.64 20.48
N LYS A 123 11.60 -1.08 21.08
CA LYS A 123 11.70 -0.47 22.41
C LYS A 123 11.52 -1.61 23.43
N GLY A 124 12.28 -1.60 24.52
CA GLY A 124 12.20 -2.64 25.56
C GLY A 124 12.92 -3.95 25.21
N GLN A 125 12.45 -5.06 25.79
CA GLN A 125 13.05 -6.40 25.65
C GLN A 125 12.02 -7.49 25.33
N ARG A 126 10.73 -7.16 25.24
CA ARG A 126 9.63 -8.11 25.01
C ARG A 126 9.04 -7.86 23.63
N VAL A 127 9.02 -8.89 22.78
CA VAL A 127 8.43 -8.83 21.44
C VAL A 127 7.34 -9.88 21.30
N LEU A 128 6.22 -9.48 20.69
CA LEU A 128 5.16 -10.40 20.25
C LEU A 128 5.09 -10.42 18.72
N ILE A 129 5.44 -11.52 18.08
CA ILE A 129 5.23 -11.70 16.65
C ILE A 129 3.82 -12.23 16.41
N VAL A 130 3.02 -11.50 15.63
CA VAL A 130 1.70 -11.94 15.17
C VAL A 130 1.83 -12.32 13.71
N THR A 131 1.49 -13.57 13.37
CA THR A 131 1.52 -14.12 12.00
C THR A 131 0.34 -15.06 11.79
N ASN A 132 0.12 -15.54 10.57
CA ASN A 132 -0.85 -16.59 10.29
C ASN A 132 -0.22 -17.99 10.11
N THR A 133 -1.06 -19.01 9.97
CA THR A 133 -0.67 -20.41 9.74
C THR A 133 0.16 -20.64 8.47
N THR A 134 0.00 -19.79 7.44
CA THR A 134 0.66 -19.93 6.13
C THR A 134 2.06 -19.30 6.11
N VAL A 135 2.20 -18.12 6.69
CA VAL A 135 3.43 -17.33 6.74
C VAL A 135 4.38 -17.85 7.83
N ARG A 136 3.83 -18.40 8.92
CA ARG A 136 4.61 -18.95 10.04
C ARG A 136 5.75 -19.87 9.57
N PRO A 137 5.50 -21.00 8.87
CA PRO A 137 6.55 -21.95 8.52
C PRO A 137 7.60 -21.39 7.55
N LEU A 138 7.32 -20.26 6.89
CA LEU A 138 8.22 -19.65 5.91
C LEU A 138 9.19 -18.67 6.56
N TYR A 139 8.71 -17.82 7.48
CA TYR A 139 9.45 -16.63 7.89
C TYR A 139 9.56 -16.41 9.40
N LEU A 140 8.77 -17.10 10.24
CA LEU A 140 8.75 -16.83 11.68
C LEU A 140 10.13 -17.02 12.31
N GLU A 141 10.76 -18.18 12.08
CA GLU A 141 12.05 -18.50 12.68
C GLU A 141 13.17 -17.56 12.20
N LYS A 142 13.10 -17.11 10.95
CA LYS A 142 14.04 -16.13 10.40
C LYS A 142 13.94 -14.80 11.16
N VAL A 143 12.73 -14.32 11.43
CA VAL A 143 12.49 -13.09 12.19
C VAL A 143 12.90 -13.26 13.66
N VAL A 144 12.59 -14.40 14.29
CA VAL A 144 13.03 -14.71 15.66
C VAL A 144 14.56 -14.70 15.75
N ALA A 145 15.25 -15.34 14.81
CA ALA A 145 16.71 -15.34 14.75
C ALA A 145 17.27 -13.92 14.60
N ALA A 146 16.69 -13.09 13.73
CA ALA A 146 17.12 -11.70 13.57
C ALA A 146 16.96 -10.87 14.86
N LEU A 147 15.87 -11.05 15.60
CA LEU A 147 15.61 -10.32 16.85
C LEU A 147 16.52 -10.75 18.01
N THR A 148 16.90 -12.03 18.04
CA THR A 148 17.70 -12.64 19.12
C THR A 148 19.20 -12.72 18.78
N HIS A 149 19.58 -12.33 17.56
CA HIS A 149 20.98 -12.33 17.10
C HIS A 149 21.89 -11.46 17.97
N GLY A 150 23.18 -11.81 18.02
CA GLY A 150 24.23 -10.93 18.56
C GLY A 150 24.18 -10.68 20.07
N GLY A 151 23.62 -11.62 20.85
CA GLY A 151 23.49 -11.46 22.31
C GLY A 151 22.40 -10.46 22.73
N SER A 152 21.45 -10.17 21.83
CA SER A 152 20.27 -9.37 22.11
C SER A 152 19.53 -9.87 23.34
N LYS A 153 19.13 -8.95 24.22
CA LYS A 153 18.30 -9.26 25.41
C LYS A 153 16.81 -9.40 25.08
N ILE A 154 16.45 -9.37 23.80
CA ILE A 154 15.06 -9.48 23.35
C ILE A 154 14.58 -10.91 23.55
N SER A 155 13.50 -11.08 24.32
CA SER A 155 12.73 -12.32 24.36
C SER A 155 11.51 -12.21 23.44
N VAL A 156 11.29 -13.24 22.62
CA VAL A 156 10.25 -13.27 21.59
C VAL A 156 9.19 -14.29 21.95
N GLU A 157 7.93 -13.86 21.89
CA GLU A 157 6.74 -14.71 21.90
C GLU A 157 6.05 -14.62 20.53
N SER A 158 5.19 -15.57 20.20
CA SER A 158 4.41 -15.51 18.96
C SER A 158 2.94 -15.91 19.14
N VAL A 159 2.08 -15.36 18.28
CA VAL A 159 0.68 -15.74 18.08
C VAL A 159 0.48 -16.13 16.63
N ILE A 160 -0.08 -17.33 16.43
CA ILE A 160 -0.40 -17.85 15.11
C ILE A 160 -1.90 -17.78 14.90
N LEU A 161 -2.35 -16.90 14.04
CA LEU A 161 -3.75 -16.73 13.65
C LEU A 161 -4.10 -17.64 12.47
N PRO A 162 -5.38 -18.02 12.30
CA PRO A 162 -5.82 -18.68 11.07
C PRO A 162 -5.69 -17.73 9.86
N ASP A 163 -5.41 -18.28 8.68
CA ASP A 163 -5.21 -17.50 7.45
C ASP A 163 -6.53 -17.19 6.72
N GLY A 164 -6.68 -15.96 6.24
CA GLY A 164 -7.79 -15.50 5.40
C GLY A 164 -8.56 -14.29 5.95
N GLU A 165 -9.12 -13.48 5.04
CA GLU A 165 -9.90 -12.27 5.35
C GLU A 165 -11.10 -12.54 6.27
N LYS A 166 -11.72 -13.73 6.17
CA LYS A 166 -12.85 -14.15 7.02
C LYS A 166 -12.52 -14.19 8.51
N TYR A 167 -11.24 -14.29 8.87
CA TYR A 167 -10.80 -14.29 10.26
C TYR A 167 -10.37 -12.89 10.75
N LYS A 168 -10.48 -11.87 9.90
CA LYS A 168 -10.18 -10.48 10.24
C LYS A 168 -11.32 -9.87 11.06
N GLU A 169 -11.56 -10.41 12.24
CA GLU A 169 -12.68 -10.08 13.13
C GLU A 169 -12.24 -10.00 14.59
N MET A 170 -13.11 -9.46 15.45
CA MET A 170 -12.79 -9.25 16.87
C MET A 170 -12.47 -10.55 17.61
N GLY A 171 -13.20 -11.64 17.32
CA GLY A 171 -12.98 -12.92 17.98
C GLY A 171 -11.58 -13.48 17.74
N THR A 172 -11.04 -13.32 16.54
CA THR A 172 -9.66 -13.74 16.24
C THR A 172 -8.64 -12.75 16.82
N LEU A 173 -8.95 -11.44 16.84
CA LEU A 173 -8.09 -10.42 17.45
C LEU A 173 -7.87 -10.66 18.95
N MET A 174 -8.88 -11.16 19.67
CA MET A 174 -8.76 -11.48 21.11
C MET A 174 -7.60 -12.42 21.43
N LYS A 175 -7.27 -13.37 20.54
CA LYS A 175 -6.12 -14.28 20.72
C LYS A 175 -4.79 -13.54 20.87
N VAL A 176 -4.66 -12.37 20.24
CA VAL A 176 -3.47 -11.52 20.37
C VAL A 176 -3.41 -10.90 21.77
N PHE A 177 -4.53 -10.39 22.27
CA PHE A 177 -4.62 -9.83 23.61
C PHE A 177 -4.42 -10.90 24.69
N ASP A 178 -5.05 -12.06 24.54
CA ASP A 178 -4.94 -13.18 25.47
C ASP A 178 -3.47 -13.59 25.64
N LYS A 179 -2.77 -13.86 24.52
CA LYS A 179 -1.34 -14.21 24.57
C LYS A 179 -0.48 -13.10 25.20
N ALA A 180 -0.75 -11.83 24.87
CA ALA A 180 0.01 -10.71 25.44
C ALA A 180 -0.19 -10.59 26.97
N ILE A 181 -1.41 -10.82 27.46
CA ILE A 181 -1.74 -10.78 28.90
C ILE A 181 -1.17 -12.01 29.61
N GLU A 182 -1.33 -13.21 29.07
CA GLU A 182 -0.81 -14.46 29.61
C GLU A 182 0.72 -14.41 29.78
N THR A 183 1.41 -13.85 28.79
CA THR A 183 2.87 -13.65 28.80
C THR A 183 3.30 -12.39 29.54
N ARG A 184 2.36 -11.70 30.23
CA ARG A 184 2.58 -10.52 31.07
C ARG A 184 3.36 -9.41 30.38
N MET A 185 3.04 -9.13 29.12
CA MET A 185 3.66 -8.03 28.40
C MET A 185 3.28 -6.68 29.01
N ASP A 186 4.24 -5.77 29.04
CA ASP A 186 4.07 -4.41 29.55
C ASP A 186 4.05 -3.37 28.42
N ARG A 187 3.90 -2.08 28.78
CA ARG A 187 3.80 -0.96 27.83
C ARG A 187 5.05 -0.74 26.97
N ARG A 188 6.18 -1.33 27.34
CA ARG A 188 7.45 -1.25 26.60
C ARG A 188 7.59 -2.41 25.63
N CYS A 189 6.63 -3.33 25.52
CA CYS A 189 6.70 -4.37 24.50
C CYS A 189 6.57 -3.79 23.08
N THR A 190 6.99 -4.58 22.10
CA THR A 190 6.82 -4.27 20.68
C THR A 190 6.10 -5.41 19.99
N PHE A 191 5.00 -5.12 19.31
CA PHE A 191 4.31 -6.10 18.47
C PHE A 191 4.92 -6.08 17.06
N ILE A 192 5.01 -7.23 16.41
CA ILE A 192 5.52 -7.34 15.03
C ILE A 192 4.44 -8.02 14.19
N ALA A 193 3.95 -7.31 13.18
CA ALA A 193 3.06 -7.87 12.18
C ALA A 193 3.90 -8.56 11.10
N LEU A 194 3.90 -9.89 11.07
CA LEU A 194 4.59 -10.68 10.05
C LEU A 194 3.56 -11.34 9.14
N GLY A 195 3.35 -10.79 7.95
CA GLY A 195 2.37 -11.33 7.00
C GLY A 195 1.85 -10.31 6.01
N GLY A 196 0.71 -10.63 5.37
CA GLY A 196 0.00 -9.70 4.50
C GLY A 196 -0.84 -8.65 5.24
N GLY A 197 -1.67 -7.92 4.50
CA GLY A 197 -2.46 -6.80 5.03
C GLY A 197 -3.45 -7.18 6.13
N VAL A 198 -3.99 -8.40 6.12
CA VAL A 198 -4.83 -8.93 7.20
C VAL A 198 -4.09 -8.92 8.54
N ILE A 199 -2.88 -9.50 8.57
CA ILE A 199 -2.05 -9.52 9.78
C ILE A 199 -1.59 -8.12 10.15
N GLY A 200 -1.22 -7.29 9.16
CA GLY A 200 -0.86 -5.88 9.36
C GLY A 200 -1.94 -5.10 10.11
N ASP A 201 -3.17 -5.16 9.62
CA ASP A 201 -4.30 -4.43 10.20
C ASP A 201 -4.69 -4.95 11.59
N MET A 202 -4.74 -6.29 11.77
CA MET A 202 -5.08 -6.89 13.05
C MET A 202 -4.01 -6.62 14.11
N CYS A 203 -2.73 -6.85 13.78
CA CYS A 203 -1.62 -6.61 14.70
C CYS A 203 -1.50 -5.13 15.05
N GLY A 204 -1.64 -4.23 14.07
CA GLY A 204 -1.64 -2.80 14.29
C GLY A 204 -2.78 -2.34 15.21
N PHE A 205 -3.99 -2.86 15.02
CA PHE A 205 -5.14 -2.50 15.87
C PHE A 205 -5.01 -3.09 17.28
N ALA A 206 -4.48 -4.31 17.40
CA ALA A 206 -4.13 -4.90 18.68
C ALA A 206 -3.07 -4.05 19.41
N ALA A 207 -2.02 -3.61 18.73
CA ALA A 207 -0.98 -2.76 19.31
C ALA A 207 -1.52 -1.38 19.76
N ALA A 208 -2.44 -0.79 18.97
CA ALA A 208 -3.10 0.46 19.32
C ALA A 208 -3.95 0.34 20.59
N SER A 209 -4.55 -0.83 20.81
CA SER A 209 -5.54 -1.06 21.88
C SER A 209 -4.93 -1.65 23.15
N PHE A 210 -3.94 -2.54 23.01
CA PHE A 210 -3.30 -3.22 24.14
C PHE A 210 -2.63 -2.22 25.06
N LEU A 211 -3.01 -2.23 26.35
CA LEU A 211 -2.58 -1.23 27.34
C LEU A 211 -2.78 0.24 26.88
N ARG A 212 -3.72 0.49 25.96
CA ARG A 212 -3.97 1.80 25.31
C ARG A 212 -2.83 2.30 24.42
N GLY A 213 -2.04 1.39 23.86
CA GLY A 213 -0.98 1.69 22.92
C GLY A 213 0.37 1.10 23.36
N VAL A 214 0.92 0.25 22.50
CA VAL A 214 2.30 -0.24 22.56
C VAL A 214 2.97 -0.07 21.19
N ASN A 215 4.29 -0.17 21.14
CA ASN A 215 5.00 -0.03 19.87
C ASN A 215 4.67 -1.19 18.93
N PHE A 216 4.69 -0.96 17.62
CA PHE A 216 4.65 -2.05 16.66
C PHE A 216 5.50 -1.81 15.41
N ILE A 217 5.89 -2.90 14.75
CA ILE A 217 6.68 -2.93 13.51
C ILE A 217 5.89 -3.73 12.47
N GLN A 218 5.97 -3.31 11.21
CA GLN A 218 5.42 -4.09 10.09
C GLN A 218 6.51 -4.80 9.30
N ILE A 219 6.30 -6.09 9.03
CA ILE A 219 7.08 -6.91 8.08
C ILE A 219 6.08 -7.45 7.04
N PRO A 220 5.71 -6.63 6.04
CA PRO A 220 4.74 -7.00 5.02
C PRO A 220 5.30 -8.05 4.05
N THR A 221 4.61 -9.17 3.88
CA THR A 221 5.07 -10.31 3.05
C THR A 221 4.27 -10.50 1.76
N THR A 222 3.36 -9.60 1.43
CA THR A 222 2.61 -9.60 0.16
C THR A 222 2.86 -8.30 -0.59
N LEU A 223 2.82 -8.31 -1.93
CA LEU A 223 3.03 -7.08 -2.69
C LEU A 223 1.99 -6.01 -2.30
N MET A 224 0.72 -6.40 -2.17
CA MET A 224 -0.38 -5.56 -1.66
C MET A 224 -0.01 -4.84 -0.35
N SER A 225 0.50 -5.58 0.64
CA SER A 225 0.86 -4.96 1.92
C SER A 225 2.13 -4.12 1.84
N GLN A 226 3.08 -4.50 0.99
CA GLN A 226 4.33 -3.76 0.79
C GLN A 226 4.12 -2.41 0.10
N VAL A 227 3.12 -2.29 -0.79
CA VAL A 227 2.86 -1.05 -1.56
C VAL A 227 1.72 -0.20 -1.03
N ASP A 228 0.84 -0.77 -0.21
CA ASP A 228 -0.35 -0.07 0.28
C ASP A 228 -0.53 -0.27 1.79
N SER A 229 -1.00 -1.42 2.27
CA SER A 229 -1.56 -1.52 3.63
C SER A 229 -0.55 -1.28 4.76
N SER A 230 0.75 -1.48 4.54
CA SER A 230 1.77 -1.23 5.57
C SER A 230 2.11 0.25 5.78
N VAL A 231 1.64 1.13 4.89
CA VAL A 231 1.93 2.57 4.93
C VAL A 231 0.68 3.36 5.33
N GLY A 232 0.86 4.26 6.30
CA GLY A 232 -0.15 5.25 6.69
C GLY A 232 -1.04 4.90 7.87
N GLY A 233 -0.74 3.82 8.60
CA GLY A 233 -1.25 3.59 9.96
C GLY A 233 -2.75 3.36 10.09
N LYS A 234 -3.48 3.05 9.02
CA LYS A 234 -4.85 2.57 9.14
C LYS A 234 -4.79 1.11 9.57
N THR A 235 -5.42 0.79 10.69
CA THR A 235 -5.45 -0.56 11.27
C THR A 235 -6.88 -0.90 11.63
N GLY A 236 -7.26 -2.18 11.65
CA GLY A 236 -8.62 -2.55 12.01
C GLY A 236 -9.03 -3.97 11.66
N ILE A 237 -10.32 -4.21 11.84
CA ILE A 237 -10.99 -5.47 11.61
C ILE A 237 -12.35 -5.24 10.95
N ASN A 238 -12.89 -6.31 10.40
CA ASN A 238 -14.21 -6.34 9.79
C ASN A 238 -15.28 -6.58 10.86
N HIS A 239 -16.48 -6.10 10.55
CA HIS A 239 -17.73 -6.46 11.21
C HIS A 239 -18.58 -7.26 10.21
N PRO A 240 -19.50 -8.16 10.63
CA PRO A 240 -20.38 -8.85 9.69
C PRO A 240 -21.18 -7.94 8.75
N LEU A 241 -21.39 -6.68 9.14
CA LEU A 241 -22.07 -5.65 8.34
C LEU A 241 -21.15 -4.81 7.46
N GLY A 242 -19.82 -4.98 7.51
CA GLY A 242 -18.92 -4.23 6.64
C GLY A 242 -17.44 -4.36 6.96
N LYS A 243 -16.63 -4.11 5.92
CA LYS A 243 -15.18 -4.22 5.93
C LYS A 243 -14.53 -3.01 6.63
N ASN A 244 -13.52 -3.25 7.46
CA ASN A 244 -12.69 -2.23 8.13
C ASN A 244 -13.46 -1.15 8.92
N LEU A 245 -14.63 -1.48 9.47
CA LEU A 245 -15.47 -0.51 10.20
C LEU A 245 -14.97 -0.23 11.63
N ILE A 246 -14.16 -1.13 12.20
CA ILE A 246 -13.66 -1.01 13.58
C ILE A 246 -12.14 -1.00 13.51
N GLY A 247 -11.51 0.06 14.03
CA GLY A 247 -10.07 0.22 13.90
C GLY A 247 -9.50 1.46 14.56
N ALA A 248 -8.22 1.73 14.27
CA ALA A 248 -7.49 2.89 14.78
C ALA A 248 -6.50 3.42 13.74
N PHE A 249 -6.24 4.73 13.79
CA PHE A 249 -5.07 5.33 13.15
C PHE A 249 -3.87 5.21 14.09
N PHE A 250 -2.93 4.31 13.78
CA PHE A 250 -1.79 3.96 14.62
C PHE A 250 -0.55 3.65 13.76
N GLN A 251 0.53 4.43 13.92
CA GLN A 251 1.72 4.35 13.06
C GLN A 251 2.75 3.34 13.60
N PRO A 252 3.42 2.58 12.72
CA PRO A 252 4.49 1.69 13.14
C PRO A 252 5.77 2.46 13.52
N GLN A 253 6.69 1.79 14.21
CA GLN A 253 8.05 2.30 14.44
C GLN A 253 8.92 2.20 13.18
N CYS A 254 8.67 1.20 12.34
CA CYS A 254 9.21 1.07 11.00
C CYS A 254 8.40 0.06 10.18
N VAL A 255 8.63 0.08 8.87
CA VAL A 255 8.21 -0.99 7.95
C VAL A 255 9.46 -1.61 7.34
N LEU A 256 9.58 -2.93 7.38
CA LEU A 256 10.70 -3.67 6.80
C LEU A 256 10.20 -4.55 5.65
N VAL A 257 10.43 -4.06 4.43
CA VAL A 257 10.05 -4.70 3.18
C VAL A 257 11.24 -5.51 2.64
N ASP A 258 11.28 -6.79 2.99
CA ASP A 258 12.18 -7.75 2.35
C ASP A 258 11.53 -8.28 1.07
N THR A 259 12.06 -7.89 -0.10
CA THR A 259 11.52 -8.31 -1.41
C THR A 259 11.61 -9.81 -1.63
N ASP A 260 12.51 -10.51 -0.92
CA ASP A 260 12.67 -11.96 -1.07
C ASP A 260 11.45 -12.73 -0.56
N THR A 261 10.63 -12.13 0.33
CA THR A 261 9.39 -12.77 0.79
C THR A 261 8.37 -12.92 -0.34
N LEU A 262 8.50 -12.12 -1.41
CA LEU A 262 7.66 -12.26 -2.58
C LEU A 262 7.99 -13.51 -3.39
N SER A 263 9.14 -14.17 -3.21
CA SER A 263 9.47 -15.38 -3.97
C SER A 263 8.51 -16.55 -3.72
N THR A 264 7.93 -16.64 -2.52
CA THR A 264 6.95 -17.68 -2.16
C THR A 264 5.49 -17.25 -2.34
N LEU A 265 5.24 -16.00 -2.75
CA LEU A 265 3.88 -15.46 -2.87
C LEU A 265 3.18 -16.06 -4.10
N PRO A 266 1.94 -16.58 -4.00
CA PRO A 266 1.22 -17.08 -5.18
C PRO A 266 1.09 -16.03 -6.30
N GLU A 267 1.07 -16.44 -7.57
CA GLU A 267 0.97 -15.50 -8.70
C GLU A 267 -0.29 -14.63 -8.62
N ARG A 268 -1.42 -15.21 -8.21
CA ARG A 268 -2.70 -14.49 -8.04
C ARG A 268 -2.59 -13.37 -7.00
N GLU A 269 -1.87 -13.62 -5.91
CA GLU A 269 -1.61 -12.62 -4.85
C GLU A 269 -0.62 -11.54 -5.29
N LEU A 270 0.37 -11.89 -6.11
CA LEU A 270 1.26 -10.91 -6.74
C LEU A 270 0.47 -9.99 -7.67
N ALA A 271 -0.34 -10.56 -8.56
CA ALA A 271 -1.22 -9.80 -9.47
C ALA A 271 -2.18 -8.89 -8.70
N SER A 272 -2.82 -9.41 -7.64
CA SER A 272 -3.65 -8.62 -6.73
C SER A 272 -2.92 -7.39 -6.18
N GLY A 273 -1.66 -7.52 -5.74
CA GLY A 273 -0.84 -6.39 -5.30
C GLY A 273 -0.52 -5.38 -6.41
N ILE A 274 -0.37 -5.82 -7.66
CA ILE A 274 -0.12 -4.93 -8.81
C ILE A 274 -1.29 -3.98 -9.05
N ALA A 275 -2.54 -4.37 -8.72
CA ALA A 275 -3.69 -3.48 -8.86
C ALA A 275 -3.49 -2.15 -8.12
N GLU A 276 -2.91 -2.19 -6.91
CA GLU A 276 -2.59 -1.00 -6.13
C GLU A 276 -1.41 -0.21 -6.71
N VAL A 277 -0.43 -0.89 -7.31
CA VAL A 277 0.69 -0.24 -8.03
C VAL A 277 0.15 0.59 -9.20
N VAL A 278 -0.80 0.03 -9.97
CA VAL A 278 -1.48 0.71 -11.07
C VAL A 278 -2.28 1.92 -10.60
N LYS A 279 -2.98 1.77 -9.47
CA LYS A 279 -3.78 2.85 -8.87
C LYS A 279 -2.95 4.13 -8.65
N TYR A 280 -1.74 4.03 -8.10
CA TYR A 280 -0.89 5.21 -7.87
C TYR A 280 -0.56 5.98 -9.15
N GLY A 281 -0.25 5.23 -10.22
CA GLY A 281 0.02 5.83 -11.52
C GLY A 281 -1.17 6.63 -12.06
N LEU A 282 -2.37 6.09 -11.89
CA LEU A 282 -3.61 6.71 -12.37
C LEU A 282 -4.01 7.96 -11.58
N ILE A 283 -3.90 7.91 -10.26
CA ILE A 283 -4.43 8.98 -9.40
C ILE A 283 -3.51 10.19 -9.31
N ARG A 284 -2.19 10.01 -9.50
CA ARG A 284 -1.22 11.08 -9.22
C ARG A 284 0.15 11.00 -9.92
N ASP A 285 0.46 9.95 -10.66
CA ASP A 285 1.84 9.72 -11.14
C ASP A 285 1.91 9.12 -12.56
N ALA A 286 1.69 9.97 -13.56
CA ALA A 286 1.69 9.56 -14.97
C ALA A 286 2.99 8.87 -15.41
N LYS A 287 4.15 9.38 -14.95
CA LYS A 287 5.46 8.79 -15.28
C LYS A 287 5.60 7.39 -14.69
N PHE A 288 5.05 7.16 -13.50
CA PHE A 288 5.03 5.83 -12.92
C PHE A 288 4.09 4.89 -13.67
N PHE A 289 2.91 5.34 -14.10
CA PHE A 289 2.02 4.55 -14.96
C PHE A 289 2.72 4.14 -16.27
N GLU A 290 3.38 5.07 -16.97
CA GLU A 290 4.14 4.79 -18.19
C GLU A 290 5.32 3.84 -17.96
N TRP A 291 5.95 3.91 -16.79
CA TRP A 291 6.97 2.95 -16.39
C TRP A 291 6.36 1.55 -16.22
N GLN A 292 5.18 1.44 -15.62
CA GLN A 292 4.49 0.17 -15.44
C GLN A 292 4.11 -0.46 -16.78
N GLU A 293 3.62 0.32 -17.74
CA GLU A 293 3.33 -0.15 -19.11
C GLU A 293 4.55 -0.80 -19.78
N LYS A 294 5.76 -0.32 -19.48
CA LYS A 294 7.02 -0.85 -20.03
C LYS A 294 7.58 -2.04 -19.27
N ASN A 295 7.27 -2.17 -17.97
CA ASN A 295 7.94 -3.09 -17.05
C ASN A 295 7.01 -4.15 -16.42
N MET A 296 5.75 -4.23 -16.85
CA MET A 296 4.78 -5.19 -16.29
C MET A 296 5.25 -6.65 -16.39
N SER A 297 5.90 -7.03 -17.50
CA SER A 297 6.47 -8.37 -17.66
C SER A 297 7.58 -8.66 -16.64
N ALA A 298 8.44 -7.68 -16.36
CA ALA A 298 9.48 -7.79 -15.34
C ALA A 298 8.90 -7.91 -13.93
N LEU A 299 7.84 -7.15 -13.62
CA LEU A 299 7.11 -7.26 -12.34
C LEU A 299 6.51 -8.66 -12.14
N LEU A 300 5.82 -9.18 -13.15
CA LEU A 300 5.25 -10.53 -13.09
C LEU A 300 6.31 -11.63 -13.03
N ALA A 301 7.48 -11.39 -13.64
CA ALA A 301 8.65 -12.26 -13.54
C ALA A 301 9.41 -12.11 -12.20
N ARG A 302 8.95 -11.25 -11.30
CA ARG A 302 9.58 -10.96 -10.00
C ARG A 302 11.02 -10.47 -10.13
N ASP A 303 11.30 -9.69 -11.18
CA ASP A 303 12.61 -9.05 -11.34
C ASP A 303 12.91 -8.18 -10.10
N PRO A 304 14.05 -8.40 -9.41
CA PRO A 304 14.35 -7.71 -8.16
C PRO A 304 14.38 -6.19 -8.29
N ASN A 305 14.87 -5.66 -9.42
CA ASN A 305 14.97 -4.21 -9.63
C ASN A 305 13.60 -3.60 -9.92
N ALA A 306 12.80 -4.26 -10.75
CA ALA A 306 11.43 -3.83 -11.04
C ALA A 306 10.56 -3.84 -9.78
N LEU A 307 10.63 -4.91 -8.97
CA LEU A 307 9.91 -5.00 -7.71
C LEU A 307 10.34 -3.92 -6.73
N ALA A 308 11.66 -3.77 -6.49
CA ALA A 308 12.17 -2.75 -5.57
C ALA A 308 11.75 -1.33 -6.00
N TYR A 309 11.82 -1.02 -7.30
CA TYR A 309 11.37 0.27 -7.82
C TYR A 309 9.86 0.47 -7.66
N ALA A 310 9.04 -0.51 -8.02
CA ALA A 310 7.58 -0.40 -7.92
C ALA A 310 7.14 -0.25 -6.47
N ILE A 311 7.75 -0.98 -5.53
CA ILE A 311 7.46 -0.88 -4.10
C ILE A 311 7.88 0.50 -3.60
N LYS A 312 9.13 0.92 -3.87
CA LYS A 312 9.63 2.24 -3.45
C LYS A 312 8.72 3.36 -3.95
N ARG A 313 8.41 3.37 -5.25
CA ARG A 313 7.62 4.45 -5.84
C ARG A 313 6.18 4.46 -5.34
N SER A 314 5.61 3.30 -5.05
CA SER A 314 4.29 3.19 -4.41
C SER A 314 4.31 3.74 -2.97
N CYS A 315 5.34 3.38 -2.19
CA CYS A 315 5.55 3.89 -0.84
C CYS A 315 5.74 5.41 -0.82
N GLU A 316 6.53 5.98 -1.72
CA GLU A 316 6.67 7.44 -1.87
C GLU A 316 5.32 8.10 -2.16
N ASN A 317 4.57 7.57 -3.13
CA ASN A 317 3.24 8.06 -3.48
C ASN A 317 2.29 8.01 -2.28
N LYS A 318 2.29 6.95 -1.48
CA LYS A 318 1.41 6.87 -0.30
C LYS A 318 1.90 7.74 0.86
N ALA A 319 3.21 7.77 1.11
CA ALA A 319 3.82 8.56 2.17
C ALA A 319 3.50 10.05 2.02
N GLU A 320 3.65 10.59 0.80
CA GLU A 320 3.31 11.99 0.52
C GLU A 320 1.81 12.30 0.75
N VAL A 321 0.90 11.41 0.33
CA VAL A 321 -0.53 11.59 0.62
C VAL A 321 -0.82 11.53 2.12
N VAL A 322 -0.20 10.60 2.83
CA VAL A 322 -0.38 10.39 4.28
C VAL A 322 0.15 11.58 5.08
N ALA A 323 1.30 12.13 4.70
CA ALA A 323 1.89 13.31 5.35
C ALA A 323 0.97 14.53 5.23
N LEU A 324 0.29 14.68 4.09
CA LEU A 324 -0.64 15.77 3.84
C LEU A 324 -2.03 15.56 4.47
N ASP A 325 -2.48 14.31 4.63
CA ASP A 325 -3.80 13.97 5.13
C ASP A 325 -3.84 12.62 5.88
N GLU A 326 -3.22 12.58 7.07
CA GLU A 326 -3.09 11.35 7.85
C GLU A 326 -4.44 10.72 8.19
N LYS A 327 -5.47 11.52 8.47
CA LYS A 327 -6.77 11.01 8.99
C LYS A 327 -7.87 10.90 7.93
N GLU A 328 -7.52 11.01 6.65
CA GLU A 328 -8.47 10.89 5.52
C GLU A 328 -9.63 11.90 5.60
N SER A 329 -9.29 13.18 5.72
CA SER A 329 -10.25 14.30 5.73
C SER A 329 -10.54 14.83 4.32
N GLY A 330 -9.69 14.54 3.33
CA GLY A 330 -9.80 15.04 1.96
C GLY A 330 -8.88 14.30 0.99
N LEU A 331 -7.64 14.78 0.82
CA LEU A 331 -6.70 14.28 -0.19
C LEU A 331 -6.49 12.76 -0.12
N ARG A 332 -6.40 12.17 1.07
CA ARG A 332 -6.16 10.73 1.22
C ARG A 332 -7.32 9.88 0.73
N ALA A 333 -8.51 10.47 0.55
CA ALA A 333 -9.64 9.79 -0.08
C ALA A 333 -9.32 9.37 -1.52
N THR A 334 -8.43 10.07 -2.23
CA THR A 334 -7.98 9.72 -3.61
C THR A 334 -7.38 8.33 -3.73
N LEU A 335 -6.82 7.79 -2.64
CA LEU A 335 -6.33 6.41 -2.60
C LEU A 335 -7.44 5.36 -2.72
N ASN A 336 -8.71 5.76 -2.72
CA ASN A 336 -9.87 4.87 -2.88
C ASN A 336 -10.38 4.81 -4.34
N LEU A 337 -9.58 5.16 -5.36
CA LEU A 337 -9.92 4.87 -6.76
C LEU A 337 -10.26 3.39 -6.94
N GLY A 338 -11.38 3.12 -7.62
CA GLY A 338 -11.90 1.78 -7.83
C GLY A 338 -12.52 1.10 -6.60
N HIS A 339 -12.24 1.58 -5.37
CA HIS A 339 -12.64 0.89 -4.15
C HIS A 339 -14.15 0.92 -3.87
N THR A 340 -14.90 1.93 -4.33
CA THR A 340 -16.37 1.92 -4.16
C THR A 340 -16.99 0.71 -4.87
N PHE A 341 -16.60 0.51 -6.14
CA PHE A 341 -17.03 -0.63 -6.94
C PHE A 341 -16.39 -1.93 -6.43
N GLY A 342 -15.10 -1.90 -6.09
CA GLY A 342 -14.38 -3.07 -5.57
C GLY A 342 -14.99 -3.61 -4.28
N HIS A 343 -15.27 -2.76 -3.29
CA HIS A 343 -15.95 -3.19 -2.07
C HIS A 343 -17.35 -3.73 -2.34
N ALA A 344 -18.08 -3.17 -3.32
CA ALA A 344 -19.37 -3.71 -3.72
C ALA A 344 -19.24 -5.12 -4.32
N ILE A 345 -18.21 -5.38 -5.14
CA ILE A 345 -17.88 -6.71 -5.65
C ILE A 345 -17.54 -7.66 -4.49
N GLU A 346 -16.61 -7.29 -3.61
CA GLU A 346 -16.18 -8.13 -2.48
C GLU A 346 -17.34 -8.52 -1.56
N ASN A 347 -18.20 -7.54 -1.23
CA ASN A 347 -19.37 -7.78 -0.38
C ASN A 347 -20.47 -8.56 -1.10
N GLY A 348 -20.64 -8.33 -2.41
CA GLY A 348 -21.73 -8.92 -3.21
C GLY A 348 -21.54 -10.40 -3.51
N ILE A 349 -20.29 -10.88 -3.59
CA ILE A 349 -19.96 -12.31 -3.80
C ILE A 349 -19.55 -13.03 -2.49
N GLY A 350 -19.32 -12.28 -1.42
CA GLY A 350 -18.85 -12.78 -0.13
C GLY A 350 -17.32 -12.79 0.01
N TYR A 351 -16.85 -12.54 1.24
CA TYR A 351 -15.42 -12.45 1.54
C TYR A 351 -14.68 -13.75 1.19
N GLY A 352 -13.66 -13.64 0.35
CA GLY A 352 -12.80 -14.76 -0.08
C GLY A 352 -13.09 -15.33 -1.46
N GLY A 353 -14.14 -14.87 -2.16
CA GLY A 353 -14.38 -15.24 -3.57
C GLY A 353 -13.32 -14.61 -4.50
N TRP A 354 -13.20 -13.29 -4.43
CA TRP A 354 -12.14 -12.52 -5.10
C TRP A 354 -11.14 -11.98 -4.08
N LEU A 355 -9.90 -11.83 -4.53
CA LEU A 355 -8.90 -11.06 -3.81
C LEU A 355 -9.24 -9.58 -3.90
N HIS A 356 -8.82 -8.81 -2.90
CA HIS A 356 -9.08 -7.37 -2.87
C HIS A 356 -8.59 -6.64 -4.14
N GLY A 357 -7.37 -6.94 -4.59
CA GLY A 357 -6.80 -6.33 -5.79
C GLY A 357 -7.53 -6.68 -7.09
N GLU A 358 -8.16 -7.86 -7.16
CA GLU A 358 -9.00 -8.23 -8.31
C GLU A 358 -10.26 -7.36 -8.35
N ALA A 359 -10.90 -7.14 -7.21
CA ALA A 359 -12.07 -6.29 -7.10
C ALA A 359 -11.72 -4.81 -7.35
N VAL A 360 -10.58 -4.34 -6.85
CA VAL A 360 -10.06 -2.99 -7.13
C VAL A 360 -9.71 -2.81 -8.61
N ALA A 361 -9.17 -3.83 -9.28
CA ALA A 361 -8.87 -3.77 -10.70
C ALA A 361 -10.15 -3.59 -11.55
N ALA A 362 -11.15 -4.45 -11.35
CA ALA A 362 -12.45 -4.30 -12.02
C ALA A 362 -13.12 -2.97 -11.68
N GLY A 363 -13.10 -2.58 -10.40
CA GLY A 363 -13.65 -1.30 -9.96
C GLY A 363 -12.92 -0.08 -10.54
N THR A 364 -11.62 -0.18 -10.80
CA THR A 364 -10.82 0.86 -11.47
C THR A 364 -11.25 1.01 -12.93
N VAL A 365 -11.52 -0.09 -13.62
CA VAL A 365 -12.05 -0.07 -14.99
C VAL A 365 -13.44 0.58 -15.01
N MET A 366 -14.32 0.23 -14.07
CA MET A 366 -15.65 0.85 -13.95
C MET A 366 -15.55 2.37 -13.68
N ALA A 367 -14.63 2.78 -12.79
CA ALA A 367 -14.40 4.20 -12.51
C ALA A 367 -13.84 4.95 -13.74
N ALA A 368 -12.99 4.31 -14.55
CA ALA A 368 -12.48 4.88 -15.79
C ALA A 368 -13.58 5.01 -16.86
N ASP A 369 -14.42 3.98 -17.06
CA ASP A 369 -15.58 4.04 -17.96
C ASP A 369 -16.53 5.18 -17.55
N MET A 370 -16.84 5.29 -16.26
CA MET A 370 -17.68 6.39 -15.76
C MET A 370 -17.05 7.76 -16.00
N SER A 371 -15.74 7.89 -15.75
CA SER A 371 -14.99 9.15 -16.00
C SER A 371 -15.01 9.53 -17.48
N TYR A 372 -14.92 8.54 -18.37
CA TYR A 372 -15.02 8.74 -19.82
C TYR A 372 -16.43 9.17 -20.25
N ARG A 373 -17.49 8.54 -19.72
CA ARG A 373 -18.90 8.92 -19.98
C ARG A 373 -19.22 10.36 -19.56
N LEU A 374 -18.57 10.84 -18.50
CA LEU A 374 -18.67 12.22 -18.04
C LEU A 374 -17.89 13.22 -18.91
N GLY A 375 -17.12 12.74 -19.90
CA GLY A 375 -16.24 13.57 -20.73
C GLY A 375 -15.07 14.15 -19.95
N TRP A 376 -14.63 13.51 -18.86
CA TRP A 376 -13.59 14.04 -17.97
C TRP A 376 -12.18 13.59 -18.31
N ILE A 377 -12.05 12.52 -19.09
CA ILE A 377 -10.78 11.97 -19.57
C ILE A 377 -10.86 11.71 -21.08
N ASP A 378 -9.70 11.60 -21.73
CA ASP A 378 -9.60 11.21 -23.13
C ASP A 378 -10.03 9.75 -23.37
N ASP A 379 -10.31 9.43 -24.63
CA ASP A 379 -10.77 8.11 -25.10
C ASP A 379 -9.66 7.04 -25.12
N GLU A 380 -8.38 7.44 -25.06
CA GLU A 380 -7.24 6.53 -25.02
C GLU A 380 -7.03 5.94 -23.62
N LEU A 381 -7.24 6.73 -22.56
CA LEU A 381 -6.92 6.36 -21.19
C LEU A 381 -7.66 5.10 -20.70
N PRO A 382 -8.99 4.92 -20.90
CA PRO A 382 -9.66 3.66 -20.55
C PRO A 382 -9.02 2.43 -21.21
N ASN A 383 -8.61 2.55 -22.48
CA ASN A 383 -7.97 1.46 -23.22
C ASN A 383 -6.58 1.12 -22.67
N ARG A 384 -5.80 2.14 -22.29
CA ARG A 384 -4.49 1.95 -21.64
C ARG A 384 -4.63 1.23 -20.30
N ILE A 385 -5.60 1.65 -19.48
CA ILE A 385 -5.93 0.99 -18.20
C ILE A 385 -6.30 -0.48 -18.42
N LEU A 386 -7.23 -0.74 -19.34
CA LEU A 386 -7.69 -2.08 -19.66
C LEU A 386 -6.54 -2.98 -20.11
N LYS A 387 -5.68 -2.48 -21.00
CA LYS A 387 -4.52 -3.21 -21.51
C LYS A 387 -3.52 -3.53 -20.39
N LEU A 388 -3.20 -2.56 -19.54
CA LEU A 388 -2.24 -2.74 -18.45
C LEU A 388 -2.75 -3.75 -17.41
N LEU A 389 -4.01 -3.67 -17.00
CA LEU A 389 -4.60 -4.62 -16.06
C LEU A 389 -4.70 -6.03 -16.64
N LYS A 390 -5.04 -6.17 -17.93
CA LYS A 390 -4.99 -7.47 -18.62
C LYS A 390 -3.57 -8.03 -18.69
N GLN A 391 -2.57 -7.20 -18.97
CA GLN A 391 -1.16 -7.61 -18.93
C GLN A 391 -0.75 -8.10 -17.54
N ALA A 392 -1.25 -7.46 -16.48
CA ALA A 392 -1.07 -7.86 -15.08
C ALA A 392 -1.84 -9.12 -14.67
N LYS A 393 -2.56 -9.77 -15.60
CA LYS A 393 -3.45 -10.92 -15.35
C LYS A 393 -4.58 -10.63 -14.35
N LEU A 394 -5.05 -9.39 -14.28
CA LEU A 394 -6.15 -8.98 -13.42
C LEU A 394 -7.50 -8.97 -14.16
N PRO A 395 -8.62 -9.25 -13.47
CA PRO A 395 -9.92 -9.11 -14.07
C PRO A 395 -10.26 -7.64 -14.33
N THR A 396 -11.00 -7.40 -15.41
CA THR A 396 -11.34 -6.06 -15.88
C THR A 396 -12.85 -5.83 -16.02
N ALA A 397 -13.64 -6.75 -15.47
CA ALA A 397 -15.10 -6.69 -15.38
C ALA A 397 -15.48 -7.33 -14.04
N PRO A 398 -16.61 -6.95 -13.41
CA PRO A 398 -17.07 -7.62 -12.21
C PRO A 398 -17.50 -9.08 -12.50
N PRO A 399 -17.65 -9.92 -11.46
CA PRO A 399 -18.26 -11.24 -11.58
C PRO A 399 -19.67 -11.18 -12.19
N GLU A 400 -20.07 -12.21 -12.92
CA GLU A 400 -21.39 -12.28 -13.58
C GLU A 400 -22.56 -12.25 -12.57
N GLU A 401 -22.32 -12.66 -11.32
CA GLU A 401 -23.32 -12.66 -10.25
C GLU A 401 -23.62 -11.26 -9.69
N MET A 402 -22.83 -10.24 -10.08
CA MET A 402 -23.07 -8.85 -9.69
C MET A 402 -24.16 -8.23 -10.56
N THR A 403 -25.23 -7.78 -9.92
CA THR A 403 -26.34 -7.07 -10.56
C THR A 403 -26.30 -5.59 -10.21
N ILE A 404 -27.00 -4.77 -11.00
CA ILE A 404 -27.14 -3.33 -10.75
C ILE A 404 -27.69 -3.07 -9.34
N GLU A 405 -28.70 -3.82 -8.92
CA GLU A 405 -29.29 -3.68 -7.58
C GLU A 405 -28.30 -4.02 -6.46
N LYS A 406 -27.48 -5.07 -6.62
CA LYS A 406 -26.45 -5.41 -5.62
C LYS A 406 -25.44 -4.28 -5.48
N PHE A 407 -24.96 -3.72 -6.60
CA PHE A 407 -24.07 -2.57 -6.57
C PHE A 407 -24.72 -1.39 -5.83
N LYS A 408 -25.93 -0.98 -6.22
CA LYS A 408 -26.62 0.16 -5.61
C LYS A 408 -26.84 -0.02 -4.11
N ASN A 409 -27.31 -1.19 -3.69
CA ASN A 409 -27.59 -1.48 -2.28
C ASN A 409 -26.32 -1.44 -1.42
N ILE A 410 -25.21 -2.00 -1.90
CA ILE A 410 -23.95 -2.00 -1.14
C ILE A 410 -23.28 -0.63 -1.15
N MET A 411 -23.29 0.07 -2.29
CA MET A 411 -22.68 1.39 -2.41
C MET A 411 -23.41 2.45 -1.57
N ALA A 412 -24.70 2.25 -1.26
CA ALA A 412 -25.49 3.14 -0.42
C ALA A 412 -25.01 3.23 1.05
N VAL A 413 -24.25 2.24 1.54
CA VAL A 413 -23.68 2.21 2.91
C VAL A 413 -22.16 2.42 2.91
N ASP A 414 -21.56 2.81 1.79
CA ASP A 414 -20.13 3.10 1.72
C ASP A 414 -19.77 4.29 2.63
N LYS A 415 -18.64 4.20 3.35
CA LYS A 415 -18.10 5.25 4.24
C LYS A 415 -17.95 6.64 3.59
N LYS A 416 -17.90 6.72 2.25
CA LYS A 416 -17.81 7.96 1.48
C LYS A 416 -19.15 8.66 1.32
N VAL A 417 -20.26 8.01 1.64
CA VAL A 417 -21.58 8.66 1.71
C VAL A 417 -21.54 9.74 2.79
N ALA A 418 -21.79 10.99 2.40
CA ALA A 418 -21.95 12.12 3.31
C ALA A 418 -23.30 12.76 3.06
N ASP A 419 -24.13 12.87 4.10
CA ASP A 419 -25.49 13.41 4.03
C ASP A 419 -26.36 12.77 2.92
N GLY A 420 -26.19 11.46 2.71
CA GLY A 420 -26.90 10.69 1.67
C GLY A 420 -26.35 10.84 0.25
N LEU A 421 -25.31 11.66 0.04
CA LEU A 421 -24.64 11.81 -1.25
C LEU A 421 -23.44 10.85 -1.33
N LEU A 422 -23.50 9.92 -2.29
CA LEU A 422 -22.37 9.06 -2.62
C LEU A 422 -21.27 9.90 -3.29
N ARG A 423 -20.07 9.87 -2.71
CA ARG A 423 -18.88 10.48 -3.30
C ARG A 423 -17.97 9.40 -3.87
N LEU A 424 -17.45 9.65 -5.06
CA LEU A 424 -16.58 8.73 -5.80
C LEU A 424 -15.20 9.35 -6.02
N ILE A 425 -14.23 8.47 -6.27
CA ILE A 425 -12.94 8.87 -6.84
C ILE A 425 -13.02 8.55 -8.33
N LEU A 426 -12.89 9.59 -9.14
CA LEU A 426 -12.96 9.51 -10.60
C LEU A 426 -11.72 10.17 -11.21
N LEU A 427 -11.38 9.76 -12.43
CA LEU A 427 -10.28 10.35 -13.18
C LEU A 427 -10.78 11.64 -13.85
N LYS A 428 -9.93 12.67 -13.89
CA LYS A 428 -10.30 13.95 -14.50
C LYS A 428 -9.06 14.70 -14.99
N GLY A 429 -9.06 15.05 -16.27
CA GLY A 429 -7.91 15.66 -16.94
C GLY A 429 -6.92 14.61 -17.45
N PRO A 430 -5.63 14.97 -17.56
CA PRO A 430 -4.62 14.05 -18.09
C PRO A 430 -4.35 12.88 -17.13
N LEU A 431 -3.72 11.81 -17.64
CA LEU A 431 -3.20 10.70 -16.85
C LEU A 431 -2.47 11.20 -15.58
N GLY A 432 -2.66 10.51 -14.46
CA GLY A 432 -2.09 10.91 -13.17
C GLY A 432 -2.90 12.00 -12.47
N SER A 433 -4.18 12.18 -12.82
CA SER A 433 -5.07 13.15 -12.19
C SER A 433 -6.42 12.52 -11.83
N CYS A 434 -6.84 12.70 -10.59
CA CYS A 434 -8.13 12.24 -10.10
C CYS A 434 -8.80 13.29 -9.21
N VAL A 435 -10.09 13.10 -8.94
CA VAL A 435 -10.90 13.96 -8.08
C VAL A 435 -11.75 13.13 -7.13
N PHE A 436 -11.86 13.57 -5.89
CA PHE A 436 -12.87 13.11 -4.95
C PHE A 436 -14.10 14.01 -5.04
N THR A 437 -15.22 13.49 -5.56
CA THR A 437 -16.38 14.33 -5.88
C THR A 437 -17.71 13.61 -5.65
N GLY A 438 -18.72 14.36 -5.22
CA GLY A 438 -20.14 13.97 -5.29
C GLY A 438 -20.90 14.70 -6.41
N ASP A 439 -20.22 15.58 -7.14
CA ASP A 439 -20.76 16.34 -8.26
C ASP A 439 -20.42 15.62 -9.57
N TYR A 440 -21.32 14.73 -9.97
CA TYR A 440 -21.29 13.98 -11.22
C TYR A 440 -22.73 13.68 -11.67
N ASP A 441 -22.94 13.48 -12.97
CA ASP A 441 -24.23 13.04 -13.49
C ASP A 441 -24.51 11.60 -13.04
N ARG A 442 -25.60 11.39 -12.28
CA ARG A 442 -26.02 10.06 -11.81
C ARG A 442 -26.35 9.13 -12.97
N LYS A 443 -26.76 9.65 -14.12
CA LYS A 443 -26.97 8.87 -15.33
C LYS A 443 -25.68 8.18 -15.77
N ALA A 444 -24.52 8.83 -15.63
CA ALA A 444 -23.24 8.21 -15.98
C ALA A 444 -22.94 7.00 -15.09
N LEU A 445 -23.25 7.07 -13.79
CA LEU A 445 -23.13 5.92 -12.88
C LEU A 445 -24.06 4.78 -13.30
N ASP A 446 -25.33 5.09 -13.58
CA ASP A 446 -26.30 4.09 -14.01
C ASP A 446 -25.87 3.43 -15.33
N ASP A 447 -25.47 4.23 -16.34
CA ASP A 447 -25.00 3.73 -17.62
C ASP A 447 -23.74 2.84 -17.47
N THR A 448 -22.81 3.22 -16.57
CA THR A 448 -21.66 2.37 -16.23
C THR A 448 -22.12 1.04 -15.61
N LEU A 449 -23.03 1.04 -14.64
CA LEU A 449 -23.51 -0.21 -14.05
C LEU A 449 -24.17 -1.13 -15.10
N HIS A 450 -24.98 -0.58 -16.01
CA HIS A 450 -25.58 -1.34 -17.11
C HIS A 450 -24.56 -1.87 -18.13
N ALA A 451 -23.43 -1.18 -18.32
CA ALA A 451 -22.39 -1.63 -19.23
C ALA A 451 -21.59 -2.83 -18.68
N PHE A 452 -21.54 -3.00 -17.35
CA PHE A 452 -20.74 -4.03 -16.68
C PHE A 452 -21.58 -5.15 -16.03
N CYS A 453 -22.90 -4.98 -15.91
CA CYS A 453 -23.80 -5.99 -15.34
C CYS A 453 -24.81 -6.45 -16.40
N SER A 454 -25.03 -7.76 -16.50
CA SER A 454 -26.00 -8.33 -17.44
C SER A 454 -27.46 -8.16 -17.02
N SER A 455 -27.72 -7.85 -15.74
CA SER A 455 -29.07 -7.61 -15.18
C SER A 455 -29.09 -6.62 -14.01
#